data_AF-A0A839UU49-F1
#
_entry.id   AF-A0A839UU49-F1
#
_cell.length_a   1.000
_cell.length_b   1.000
_cell.length_c   1.000
_cell.angle_alpha   90.00
_cell.angle_beta   90.00
_cell.angle_gamma   90.00
#
_symmetry.space_group_name_H-M   'P 1'
#
loop_
_entity.id
_entity.type
_entity.pdbx_description
1 polymer ?
#
loop_
_entity_poly.entity_id
_entity_poly.type
_entity_poly.pdbx_seq_one_letter_code
_entity_poly.pdbx_strand_id
1 'polypeptide(L)'
;MMKVRELLSEWETTTQRWKGEVDYTLKVPLKDAARLEALAALYPAVDKQTLINQLLHAALEEIESTMPYVQGPKVVARDELGDPMFEDVGLTPEYLRLRAEFAEKLAQAS
;
A
#
# COMPACT_ATOMS: atom_id res chain seq x y z
N MET A 1 9.54 0.03 1.86
CA MET A 1 8.61 -0.23 0.77
C MET A 1 8.86 -1.64 0.31
N MET A 2 7.87 -2.49 0.51
CA MET A 2 7.92 -3.89 0.19
C MET A 2 7.33 -4.10 -1.20
N LYS A 3 8.13 -4.63 -2.13
CA LYS A 3 7.66 -4.92 -3.49
C LYS A 3 6.94 -6.26 -3.55
N VAL A 4 6.02 -6.43 -4.48
CA VAL A 4 5.34 -7.73 -4.73
C VAL A 4 6.34 -8.87 -4.92
N ARG A 5 7.53 -8.61 -5.47
CA ARG A 5 8.58 -9.61 -5.61
C ARG A 5 9.18 -10.07 -4.28
N GLU A 6 9.33 -9.16 -3.32
CA GLU A 6 9.86 -9.46 -1.98
C GLU A 6 8.86 -10.30 -1.19
N LEU A 7 7.58 -10.09 -1.44
CA LEU A 7 6.47 -10.84 -0.85
C LEU A 7 6.46 -12.32 -1.27
N LEU A 8 6.85 -12.63 -2.52
CA LEU A 8 7.03 -14.04 -2.94
C LEU A 8 8.14 -14.73 -2.15
N SER A 9 9.24 -14.03 -1.87
CA SER A 9 10.35 -14.56 -1.07
C SER A 9 9.99 -14.73 0.42
N GLU A 10 9.15 -13.85 0.96
CA GLU A 10 8.67 -13.98 2.35
C GLU A 10 7.76 -15.20 2.54
N TRP A 11 6.89 -15.49 1.58
CA TRP A 11 6.01 -16.67 1.63
C TRP A 11 6.77 -18.00 1.62
N GLU A 12 8.01 -18.01 1.13
CA GLU A 12 8.90 -19.18 1.19
C GLU A 12 9.49 -19.39 2.59
N THR A 13 9.51 -18.35 3.45
CA THR A 13 10.35 -18.33 4.66
C THR A 13 9.61 -18.10 5.97
N THR A 14 8.38 -17.57 6.00
CA THR A 14 7.66 -17.31 7.27
C THR A 14 6.13 -17.22 7.12
N THR A 15 5.42 -17.56 8.21
CA THR A 15 3.99 -17.28 8.43
C THR A 15 3.84 -16.04 9.32
N GLN A 16 3.60 -14.87 8.73
CA GLN A 16 3.40 -13.64 9.49
C GLN A 16 1.90 -13.37 9.69
N ARG A 17 1.49 -13.07 10.93
CA ARG A 17 0.10 -12.70 11.26
C ARG A 17 -0.03 -11.19 11.29
N TRP A 18 -0.95 -10.64 10.51
CA TRP A 18 -1.28 -9.22 10.52
C TRP A 18 -2.03 -8.84 11.81
N LYS A 19 -1.80 -7.63 12.34
CA LYS A 19 -2.52 -7.08 13.51
C LYS A 19 -3.25 -5.80 13.10
N GLY A 20 -4.53 -5.71 13.46
CA GLY A 20 -5.44 -4.62 13.09
C GLY A 20 -6.48 -5.13 12.11
N GLU A 21 -7.76 -5.13 12.50
CA GLU A 21 -8.84 -5.74 11.73
C GLU A 21 -9.90 -4.68 11.45
N VAL A 22 -10.00 -4.28 10.18
CA VAL A 22 -11.18 -3.64 9.60
C VAL A 22 -11.68 -4.60 8.53
N ASP A 23 -12.90 -5.09 8.68
CA ASP A 23 -13.46 -6.09 7.78
C ASP A 23 -13.94 -5.46 6.47
N TYR A 24 -13.39 -5.93 5.34
CA TYR A 24 -13.86 -5.59 4.01
C TYR A 24 -14.36 -6.84 3.29
N THR A 25 -15.59 -6.78 2.75
CA THR A 25 -16.11 -7.82 1.85
C THR A 25 -15.84 -7.43 0.40
N LEU A 26 -15.03 -8.23 -0.31
CA LEU A 26 -14.65 -7.96 -1.69
C LEU A 26 -15.33 -8.94 -2.66
N LYS A 27 -15.87 -8.41 -3.75
CA LYS A 27 -16.21 -9.19 -4.94
C LYS A 27 -15.06 -9.05 -5.95
N VAL A 28 -14.39 -10.16 -6.26
CA VAL A 28 -13.30 -10.19 -7.25
C VAL A 28 -13.77 -10.77 -8.59
N PRO A 29 -13.22 -10.31 -9.72
CA PRO A 29 -13.43 -10.98 -11.01
C PRO A 29 -13.00 -12.45 -10.95
N LEU A 30 -13.74 -13.34 -11.65
CA LEU A 30 -13.47 -14.78 -11.64
C LEU A 30 -12.02 -15.11 -12.03
N LYS A 31 -11.45 -14.37 -12.99
CA LYS A 31 -10.06 -14.53 -13.43
C LYS A 31 -9.06 -14.27 -12.31
N ASP A 32 -9.30 -13.26 -11.48
CA ASP A 32 -8.42 -12.91 -10.38
C ASP A 32 -8.64 -13.85 -9.19
N ALA A 33 -9.88 -14.29 -8.96
CA ALA A 33 -10.16 -15.39 -8.02
C ALA A 33 -9.33 -16.64 -8.35
N ALA A 34 -9.31 -17.06 -9.63
CA ALA A 34 -8.52 -18.21 -10.06
C ALA A 34 -7.01 -18.04 -9.81
N ARG A 35 -6.48 -16.81 -9.97
CA ARG A 35 -5.08 -16.49 -9.66
C ARG A 35 -4.80 -16.56 -8.16
N LEU A 36 -5.70 -16.06 -7.32
CA LEU A 36 -5.58 -16.13 -5.86
C LEU A 36 -5.60 -17.58 -5.37
N GLU A 37 -6.50 -18.41 -5.91
CA GLU A 37 -6.53 -19.85 -5.60
C GLU A 37 -5.23 -20.55 -6.01
N ALA A 38 -4.69 -20.22 -7.19
CA ALA A 38 -3.43 -20.79 -7.66
C ALA A 38 -2.25 -20.41 -6.75
N LEU A 39 -2.17 -19.15 -6.32
CA LEU A 39 -1.14 -18.71 -5.38
C LEU A 39 -1.27 -19.40 -4.02
N ALA A 40 -2.49 -19.50 -3.48
CA ALA A 40 -2.73 -20.21 -2.23
C ALA A 40 -2.35 -21.70 -2.32
N ALA A 41 -2.55 -22.34 -3.48
CA ALA A 41 -2.12 -23.71 -3.71
C ALA A 41 -0.59 -23.87 -3.80
N LEU A 42 0.13 -22.86 -4.32
CA LEU A 42 1.59 -22.84 -4.37
C LEU A 42 2.21 -22.60 -2.99
N TYR A 43 1.56 -21.80 -2.14
CA TYR A 43 2.05 -21.41 -0.82
C TYR A 43 1.10 -21.86 0.30
N PRO A 44 0.94 -23.18 0.54
CA PRO A 44 -0.07 -23.71 1.46
C PRO A 44 0.16 -23.36 2.94
N ALA A 45 1.37 -22.90 3.30
CA ALA A 45 1.68 -22.42 4.64
C ALA A 45 1.10 -21.03 4.93
N VAL A 46 0.73 -20.27 3.89
CA VAL A 46 0.16 -18.93 3.99
C VAL A 46 -1.34 -19.05 3.77
N ASP A 47 -2.12 -18.65 4.77
CA ASP A 47 -3.57 -18.67 4.62
C ASP A 47 -4.02 -17.62 3.58
N LYS A 48 -5.13 -17.90 2.91
CA LYS A 48 -5.63 -17.07 1.81
C LYS A 48 -5.95 -15.62 2.23
N GLN A 49 -6.39 -15.40 3.47
CA GLN A 49 -6.70 -14.06 3.95
C GLN A 49 -5.41 -13.25 4.13
N THR A 50 -4.39 -13.84 4.76
CA THR A 50 -3.06 -13.25 4.87
C THR A 50 -2.47 -12.96 3.49
N LEU A 51 -2.56 -13.91 2.56
CA LEU A 51 -2.10 -13.75 1.18
C LEU A 51 -2.74 -12.53 0.50
N ILE A 52 -4.07 -12.42 0.56
CA ILE A 52 -4.81 -11.30 -0.04
C ILE A 52 -4.45 -9.97 0.64
N ASN A 53 -4.35 -9.96 1.97
CA ASN A 53 -3.98 -8.76 2.73
C ASN A 53 -2.59 -8.26 2.35
N GLN A 54 -1.61 -9.16 2.25
CA GLN A 54 -0.25 -8.78 1.88
C GLN A 54 -0.15 -8.32 0.42
N LEU A 55 -0.90 -8.93 -0.50
CA LEU A 55 -1.00 -8.45 -1.88
C LEU A 55 -1.61 -7.04 -1.96
N LEU A 56 -2.70 -6.80 -1.22
CA LEU A 56 -3.33 -5.49 -1.15
C LEU A 56 -2.38 -4.44 -0.55
N HIS A 57 -1.69 -4.79 0.53
CA HIS A 57 -0.71 -3.92 1.17
C HIS A 57 0.43 -3.54 0.21
N ALA A 58 1.05 -4.54 -0.44
CA ALA A 58 2.13 -4.30 -1.39
C ALA A 58 1.67 -3.42 -2.58
N ALA A 59 0.46 -3.64 -3.09
CA ALA A 59 -0.10 -2.82 -4.16
C ALA A 59 -0.37 -1.37 -3.73
N LEU A 60 -0.84 -1.15 -2.50
CA LEU A 60 -1.06 0.20 -1.96
C LEU A 60 0.27 0.93 -1.76
N GLU A 61 1.29 0.26 -1.20
CA GLU A 61 2.63 0.85 -1.10
C GLU A 61 3.19 1.22 -2.48
N GLU A 62 3.01 0.35 -3.49
CA GLU A 62 3.42 0.62 -4.87
C GLU A 62 2.72 1.83 -5.48
N ILE A 63 1.43 2.00 -5.23
CA ILE A 63 0.72 3.22 -5.64
C ILE A 63 1.33 4.45 -4.94
N GLU A 64 1.55 4.40 -3.63
CA GLU A 64 2.10 5.53 -2.87
C GLU A 64 3.49 5.95 -3.37
N SER A 65 4.37 5.00 -3.67
CA SER A 65 5.74 5.32 -4.12
C SER A 65 5.84 5.78 -5.57
N THR A 66 4.82 5.48 -6.38
CA THR A 66 4.78 5.83 -7.81
C THR A 66 3.99 7.11 -8.08
N MET A 67 3.39 7.72 -7.07
CA MET A 67 2.68 8.99 -7.23
C MET A 67 3.62 10.07 -7.79
N PRO A 68 3.23 10.75 -8.89
CA PRO A 68 4.10 11.72 -9.54
C PRO A 68 4.17 13.01 -8.73
N TYR A 69 5.38 13.44 -8.42
CA TYR A 69 5.64 14.80 -7.99
C TYR A 69 5.42 15.75 -9.18
N VAL A 70 4.60 16.78 -9.00
CA VAL A 70 4.41 17.85 -9.99
C VAL A 70 4.88 19.16 -9.37
N GLN A 71 6.00 19.67 -9.86
CA GLN A 71 6.59 20.90 -9.32
C GLN A 71 5.67 22.11 -9.54
N GLY A 72 5.26 22.76 -8.44
CA GLY A 72 4.53 24.03 -8.48
C GLY A 72 5.44 25.25 -8.57
N PRO A 73 4.86 26.44 -8.78
CA PRO A 73 5.62 27.69 -8.88
C PRO A 73 6.16 28.21 -7.55
N LYS A 74 5.63 27.75 -6.40
CA LYS A 74 6.01 28.27 -5.07
C LYS A 74 7.17 27.49 -4.46
N VAL A 75 8.17 28.21 -3.95
CA VAL A 75 9.21 27.65 -3.08
C VAL A 75 8.65 27.48 -1.67
N VAL A 76 8.68 26.27 -1.13
CA VAL A 76 8.14 25.92 0.21
C VAL A 76 9.21 25.71 1.26
N ALA A 77 10.42 25.33 0.85
CA ALA A 77 11.56 25.17 1.73
C ALA A 77 12.86 25.40 0.97
N ARG A 78 13.96 25.41 1.71
CA ARG A 78 15.32 25.28 1.15
C ARG A 78 15.99 24.09 1.83
N ASP A 79 16.75 23.32 1.09
CA ASP A 79 17.50 22.19 1.65
C ASP A 79 18.77 22.66 2.39
N GLU A 80 19.57 21.71 2.86
CA GLU A 80 20.80 21.96 3.62
C GLU A 80 21.88 22.71 2.82
N LEU A 81 21.81 22.68 1.49
CA LEU A 81 22.72 23.40 0.58
C LEU A 81 22.13 24.75 0.14
N GLY A 82 20.90 25.06 0.53
CA GLY A 82 20.19 26.30 0.20
C GLY A 82 19.37 26.23 -1.09
N ASP A 83 19.30 25.07 -1.74
CA ASP A 83 18.57 24.87 -2.97
C ASP A 83 17.05 24.93 -2.72
N PRO A 84 16.28 25.61 -3.59
CA PRO A 84 14.85 25.78 -3.39
C PRO A 84 14.10 24.47 -3.60
N MET A 85 13.34 24.05 -2.59
CA MET A 85 12.34 23.00 -2.71
C MET A 85 10.99 23.63 -3.05
N PHE A 86 10.38 23.17 -4.14
CA PHE A 86 9.10 23.66 -4.61
C PHE A 86 7.95 22.82 -4.08
N GLU A 87 6.78 23.44 -3.96
CA GLU A 87 5.55 22.71 -3.63
C GLU A 87 5.28 21.59 -4.65
N ASP A 88 4.62 20.52 -4.19
CA ASP A 88 3.98 19.55 -5.06
C ASP A 88 2.55 20.04 -5.34
N VAL A 89 2.21 20.26 -6.61
CA VAL A 89 0.84 20.58 -7.07
C VAL A 89 0.15 19.38 -7.71
N GLY A 90 0.76 18.19 -7.60
CA GLY A 90 0.23 16.92 -8.06
C GLY A 90 -0.83 16.33 -7.11
N LEU A 91 -1.12 15.04 -7.27
CA LEU A 91 -2.11 14.33 -6.45
C LEU A 91 -1.57 13.90 -5.09
N THR A 92 -0.24 13.81 -4.93
CA THR A 92 0.42 13.31 -3.72
C THR A 92 -0.02 14.04 -2.44
N PRO A 93 -0.07 15.40 -2.39
CA PRO A 93 -0.46 16.10 -1.17
C PRO A 93 -1.90 15.81 -0.75
N GLU A 94 -2.82 15.76 -1.71
CA GLU A 94 -4.24 15.50 -1.44
C GLU A 94 -4.45 14.05 -1.00
N TYR A 95 -3.75 13.09 -1.62
CA TYR A 95 -3.76 11.70 -1.18
C TYR A 95 -3.27 11.56 0.27
N LEU A 96 -2.15 12.18 0.62
CA LEU A 96 -1.60 12.12 1.99
C LEU A 96 -2.56 12.74 3.02
N ARG A 97 -3.22 13.85 2.65
CA ARG A 97 -4.25 14.49 3.48
C ARG A 97 -5.43 13.55 3.72
N LEU A 98 -5.98 12.96 2.65
CA LEU A 98 -7.10 12.01 2.73
C LEU A 98 -6.71 10.75 3.53
N ARG A 99 -5.51 10.22 3.32
CA ARG A 99 -5.00 9.05 4.05
C ARG A 99 -4.96 9.31 5.55
N ALA A 100 -4.44 10.47 5.96
CA ALA A 100 -4.40 10.86 7.37
C ALA A 100 -5.82 11.01 7.96
N GLU A 101 -6.72 11.66 7.22
CA GLU A 101 -8.12 11.84 7.61
C GLU A 101 -8.84 10.49 7.82
N PHE A 102 -8.68 9.53 6.90
CA PHE A 102 -9.29 8.21 7.04
C PHE A 102 -8.63 7.36 8.12
N ALA A 103 -7.31 7.46 8.32
CA ALA A 103 -6.62 6.76 9.41
C ALA A 103 -7.16 7.19 10.78
N GLU A 104 -7.36 8.50 10.98
CA GLU A 104 -7.94 9.02 12.22
C GLU A 104 -9.39 8.53 12.43
N LYS A 105 -10.23 8.60 11.39
CA LYS A 105 -11.63 8.13 11.46
C LYS A 105 -11.73 6.66 11.81
N LEU A 106 -10.89 5.81 11.22
CA LEU A 106 -10.89 4.37 11.49
C LEU A 106 -10.37 4.06 12.90
N ALA A 107 -9.38 4.79 13.39
CA ALA A 107 -8.89 4.63 14.76
C ALA A 107 -9.94 5.01 15.82
N GLN A 108 -10.80 5.99 15.53
CA GLN A 108 -11.90 6.40 16.42
C GLN A 108 -13.12 5.44 16.37
N ALA A 109 -13.27 4.69 15.29
CA ALA A 109 -14.37 3.74 15.09
C ALA A 109 -14.07 2.32 15.60
N SER A 110 -12.86 2.09 16.11
CA SER A 110 -12.34 0.79 16.57
C SER A 110 -12.35 0.67 18.09
#